data_AF-A0A3D3NU18-F1
#
_entry.id   AF-A0A3D3NU18-F1
#
_cell.length_a   1.000
_cell.length_b   1.000
_cell.length_c   1.000
_cell.angle_alpha   90.00
_cell.angle_beta   90.00
_cell.angle_gamma   90.00
#
_symmetry.space_group_name_H-M   'P 1'
#
loop_
_entity.id
_entity.type
_entity.pdbx_description
1 polymer ?
#
loop_
_entity_poly.entity_id
_entity_poly.type
_entity_poly.pdbx_seq_one_letter_code
_entity_poly.pdbx_strand_id
1 'polypeptide(L)' 'ARSPGVQTFVIQLAGPGTYLPTERAARHGGYGAVIQSSQIGPDGGQILVEETVRALKALWPE' A
#
# COMPACT_ATOMS: atom_id res chain seq x y z
N ALA A 1 13.24 3.38 8.37
CA ALA A 1 11.97 3.50 7.60
C ALA A 1 12.23 4.32 6.34
N ARG A 2 11.36 4.26 5.32
CA ARG A 2 11.50 5.07 4.09
C ARG A 2 10.93 6.49 4.21
N SER A 3 10.02 6.69 5.17
CA SER A 3 9.48 7.99 5.57
C SER A 3 10.51 8.75 6.42
N PRO A 4 10.66 10.08 6.25
CA PRO A 4 11.50 10.92 7.10
C PRO A 4 10.89 11.20 8.49
N GLY A 5 9.60 10.92 8.69
CA GLY A 5 8.92 11.14 9.97
C GLY A 5 9.44 10.21 11.07
N VAL A 6 9.59 10.75 12.29
CA VAL A 6 9.99 9.99 13.49
C VAL A 6 9.03 8.83 13.76
N GLN A 7 7.75 9.02 13.46
CA GLN A 7 6.72 8.00 13.55
C GLN A 7 5.80 8.07 12.33
N THR A 8 5.34 6.91 11.85
CA THR A 8 4.40 6.81 10.73
C THR A 8 3.27 5.86 11.12
N PHE A 9 2.03 6.29 10.89
CA PHE A 9 0.84 5.49 11.11
C PHE A 9 0.22 5.12 9.77
N VAL A 10 -0.31 3.90 9.68
CA VAL A 10 -1.16 3.48 8.57
C VAL A 10 -2.60 3.59 9.02
N ILE A 11 -3.37 4.47 8.36
CA ILE A 11 -4.80 4.63 8.61
C ILE A 11 -5.53 3.94 7.45
N GLN A 12 -6.39 2.97 7.77
CA GLN A 12 -7.18 2.23 6.79
C GLN A 12 -8.60 2.78 6.69
N LEU A 13 -9.31 2.45 5.60
CA LEU A 13 -10.68 2.90 5.33
C LEU A 13 -10.86 4.42 5.27
N ALA A 14 -9.79 5.15 4.93
CA ALA A 14 -9.78 6.61 4.83
C ALA A 14 -9.90 7.11 3.37
N GLY A 15 -10.55 6.34 2.50
CA GLY A 15 -10.70 6.65 1.08
C GLY A 15 -11.31 5.49 0.28
N PRO A 16 -11.46 5.65 -1.05
CA PRO A 16 -11.89 4.57 -1.92
C PRO A 16 -10.80 3.52 -2.06
N GLY A 17 -11.19 2.28 -2.33
CA GLY A 17 -10.27 1.17 -2.48
C GLY A 17 -10.75 -0.08 -1.74
N THR A 18 -10.06 -1.19 -1.96
CA THR A 18 -10.38 -2.49 -1.35
C THR A 18 -9.11 -3.08 -0.72
N TYR A 19 -8.80 -4.35 -0.98
CA TYR A 19 -7.66 -5.05 -0.42
C TYR A 19 -6.41 -4.85 -1.27
N LEU A 20 -5.26 -4.78 -0.59
CA LEU A 20 -3.93 -4.74 -1.18
C LEU A 20 -3.18 -6.03 -0.86
N PRO A 21 -3.20 -7.05 -1.74
CA PRO A 21 -2.59 -8.33 -1.44
C PRO A 21 -1.06 -8.23 -1.47
N THR A 22 -0.43 -8.92 -0.52
CA THR A 22 1.01 -9.23 -0.61
C THR A 22 1.24 -10.36 -1.62
N GLU A 23 2.45 -10.47 -2.15
CA GLU A 23 2.82 -11.58 -3.04
C GLU A 23 2.54 -12.95 -2.39
N ARG A 24 2.84 -13.06 -1.09
CA ARG A 24 2.53 -14.27 -0.32
C ARG A 24 1.03 -14.57 -0.27
N ALA A 25 0.18 -13.56 -0.04
CA ALA A 25 -1.27 -13.76 0.01
C ALA A 25 -1.84 -14.17 -1.35
N ALA A 26 -1.36 -13.55 -2.44
CA ALA A 26 -1.72 -13.91 -3.80
C ALA A 26 -1.33 -15.36 -4.13
N ARG A 27 -0.11 -15.78 -3.77
CA ARG A 27 0.39 -17.14 -4.02
C ARG A 27 -0.43 -18.24 -3.33
N HIS A 28 -1.07 -17.94 -2.20
CA HIS A 28 -1.81 -18.91 -1.40
C HIS A 28 -3.33 -18.68 -1.41
N GLY A 29 -3.85 -17.79 -2.27
CA GLY A 29 -5.29 -17.59 -2.46
C GLY A 29 -6.01 -16.99 -1.26
N GLY A 30 -5.37 -16.08 -0.52
CA GLY A 30 -6.04 -15.36 0.59
C GLY A 30 -7.28 -14.60 0.11
N TYR A 31 -8.29 -14.46 0.97
CA TYR A 31 -9.56 -13.78 0.62
C TYR A 31 -9.36 -12.40 -0.01
N GLY A 32 -8.47 -11.58 0.56
CA GLY A 32 -8.11 -10.26 0.03
C GLY A 32 -7.11 -10.30 -1.13
N ALA A 33 -6.94 -11.44 -1.82
CA ALA A 33 -6.01 -11.60 -2.93
C ALA A 33 -6.66 -12.18 -4.19
N VAL A 34 -7.94 -12.52 -4.13
CA VAL A 34 -8.72 -12.94 -5.31
C VAL A 34 -9.29 -11.71 -6.03
N ILE A 35 -9.44 -11.80 -7.36
CA ILE A 35 -9.88 -10.67 -8.20
C ILE A 35 -11.26 -10.11 -7.81
N GLN A 36 -12.10 -10.93 -7.19
CA GLN A 36 -13.41 -10.52 -6.67
C GLN A 36 -13.29 -9.56 -5.46
N SER A 37 -12.21 -9.66 -4.70
CA SER A 37 -11.97 -8.87 -3.49
C SER A 37 -10.94 -7.76 -3.70
N SER A 38 -10.02 -7.94 -4.66
CA SER A 38 -8.93 -7.02 -4.98
C SER A 38 -8.90 -6.74 -6.47
N GLN A 39 -8.95 -5.46 -6.84
CA GLN A 39 -8.80 -5.04 -8.24
C GLN A 39 -7.34 -4.95 -8.68
N ILE A 40 -6.40 -4.87 -7.73
CA ILE A 40 -4.96 -4.75 -7.99
C ILE A 40 -4.17 -5.83 -7.24
N GLY A 41 -3.10 -6.30 -7.88
CA GLY A 41 -2.17 -7.26 -7.31
C GLY A 41 -1.03 -6.62 -6.50
N PRO A 42 -0.04 -7.42 -6.07
CA PRO A 42 1.13 -6.95 -5.31
C PRO A 42 1.88 -5.80 -5.98
N ASP A 43 2.03 -5.83 -7.30
CA ASP A 43 2.73 -4.79 -8.07
C ASP A 43 2.05 -3.42 -7.96
N GLY A 44 0.72 -3.39 -8.02
CA GLY A 44 -0.07 -2.17 -7.79
C GLY A 44 0.10 -1.65 -6.37
N GLY A 45 0.23 -2.56 -5.40
CA GLY A 45 0.57 -2.21 -4.02
C GLY A 45 1.94 -1.59 -3.88
N GLN A 46 2.93 -2.08 -4.63
CA GLN A 46 4.26 -1.46 -4.64
C GLN A 46 4.19 -0.04 -5.19
N ILE A 47 3.44 0.20 -6.28
CA ILE A 47 3.25 1.55 -6.84
C ILE A 47 2.64 2.49 -5.78
N LEU A 48 1.60 2.04 -5.05
CA LEU A 48 1.01 2.84 -3.98
C LEU A 48 2.03 3.20 -2.89
N VAL A 49 2.89 2.27 -2.49
CA VAL A 49 3.95 2.52 -1.51
C VAL A 49 4.97 3.53 -2.04
N GLU A 50 5.41 3.40 -3.30
CA GLU A 50 6.38 4.31 -3.92
C GLU A 50 5.84 5.75 -3.97
N GLU A 51 4.61 5.92 -4.45
CA GLU A 51 3.96 7.23 -4.53
C GLU A 51 3.71 7.84 -3.14
N THR A 52 3.31 7.02 -2.16
CA THR A 52 3.15 7.47 -0.77
C THR A 52 4.48 7.93 -0.18
N VAL A 53 5.56 7.17 -0.37
CA VAL A 53 6.90 7.55 0.11
C VAL A 53 7.38 8.82 -0.59
N ARG A 54 7.13 8.99 -1.88
CA ARG A 54 7.46 10.22 -2.61
C ARG A 54 6.71 11.41 -2.02
N ALA A 55 5.41 11.28 -1.80
CA ALA A 55 4.59 12.33 -1.19
C ALA A 55 5.06 12.68 0.23
N LEU A 56 5.39 11.68 1.05
CA LEU A 56 5.93 11.90 2.39
C LEU A 56 7.26 12.65 2.35
N LYS A 57 8.18 12.29 1.45
CA LYS A 57 9.46 13.01 1.30
C LYS A 57 9.28 14.47 0.89
N ALA A 58 8.29 14.76 0.04
CA ALA A 58 7.98 16.12 -0.39
C ALA A 58 7.54 17.05 0.75
N LEU A 59 7.10 16.50 1.89
CA LEU A 59 6.77 17.28 3.10
C LEU A 59 8.00 17.73 3.89
N TRP A 60 9.20 17.21 3.58
CA TRP A 60 10.49 17.59 4.18
C TRP A 60 11.48 18.04 3.08
N PRO A 61 11.35 19.28 2.55
CA PRO A 61 12.11 19.76 1.39
C PRO A 61 13.57 20.18 1.67
N GLU A 62 14.24 19.54 2.63
CA GLU A 62 15.63 19.84 3.01
C GLU A 62 16.65 19.08 2.15
#